data_AF-A0A6L9IN23-F1
#
_entry.id   AF-A0A6L9IN23-F1
#
_cell.length_a   1.000
_cell.length_b   1.000
_cell.length_c   1.000
_cell.angle_alpha   90.00
_cell.angle_beta   90.00
_cell.angle_gamma   90.00
#
_symmetry.space_group_name_H-M   'P 1'
#
loop_
_entity.id
_entity.type
_entity.pdbx_description
1 polymer ?
#
loop_
_entity_poly.entity_id
_entity_poly.type
_entity_poly.pdbx_seq_one_letter_code
_entity_poly.pdbx_strand_id
1 'polypeptide(L)'
;MRERIPEERRQLVRDLYHDSISYHTAATLKWVLRNEFYFDYHLQDQPERVRLVRYEDLVAAPESQMRALFAFLGIHFDPKFVAHMRTSSVRKADFPTIDAAVQALGDAMLARLDAAVATQPATTEGV
;
A
#
# COMPACT_ATOMS: atom_id res chain seq x y z
N MET A 1 1.75 -15.82 -13.43
CA MET A 1 0.99 -16.18 -12.21
C MET A 1 -0.36 -15.48 -12.29
N ARG A 2 -1.47 -16.22 -12.47
CA ARG A 2 -2.82 -15.63 -12.58
C ARG A 2 -3.40 -15.57 -11.17
N GLU A 3 -3.41 -14.38 -10.55
CA GLU A 3 -4.00 -14.17 -9.23
C GLU A 3 -5.49 -14.55 -9.27
N ARG A 4 -5.92 -15.46 -8.40
CA ARG A 4 -7.31 -15.90 -8.33
C ARG A 4 -8.11 -14.87 -7.54
N ILE A 5 -8.74 -13.93 -8.25
CA ILE A 5 -9.68 -12.97 -7.66
C ILE A 5 -10.91 -13.75 -7.13
N PRO A 6 -11.30 -13.62 -5.85
CA PRO A 6 -12.53 -14.20 -5.30
C PRO A 6 -13.78 -13.76 -6.05
N GLU A 7 -14.84 -14.57 -6.05
CA GLU A 7 -16.04 -14.29 -6.84
C GLU A 7 -16.76 -13.01 -6.38
N GLU A 8 -16.83 -12.78 -5.07
CA GLU A 8 -17.37 -11.55 -4.48
C GLU A 8 -16.71 -10.29 -5.08
N ARG A 9 -15.39 -10.31 -5.25
CA ARG A 9 -14.65 -9.19 -5.85
C ARG A 9 -14.88 -9.05 -7.34
N ARG A 10 -15.07 -10.17 -8.05
CA ARG A 10 -15.47 -10.10 -9.45
C ARG A 10 -16.86 -9.48 -9.58
N GLN A 11 -17.76 -9.79 -8.65
CA GLN A 11 -19.08 -9.17 -8.61
C GLN A 11 -18.97 -7.67 -8.31
N LEU A 12 -18.19 -7.28 -7.30
CA LEU A 12 -17.94 -5.86 -6.99
C LEU A 12 -17.42 -5.09 -8.22
N VAL A 13 -16.47 -5.67 -8.97
CA VAL A 13 -15.96 -5.05 -10.20
C VAL A 13 -17.05 -4.94 -11.26
N ARG A 14 -17.89 -5.96 -11.43
CA ARG A 14 -19.01 -5.91 -12.38
C ARG A 14 -20.04 -4.83 -12.00
N ASP A 15 -20.31 -4.66 -10.72
CA ASP A 15 -21.31 -3.69 -10.22
C ASP A 15 -20.82 -2.24 -10.36
N LEU A 16 -19.51 -2.02 -10.26
CA LEU A 16 -18.89 -0.70 -10.39
C LEU A 16 -18.39 -0.37 -11.80
N TYR A 17 -18.36 -1.37 -12.69
CA TYR A 17 -17.95 -1.17 -14.08
C TYR A 17 -19.10 -0.60 -14.90
N HIS A 18 -18.78 0.42 -15.69
CA HIS A 18 -19.64 0.93 -16.74
C HIS A 18 -18.76 1.44 -17.88
N ASP A 19 -19.31 1.51 -19.10
CA ASP A 19 -18.54 1.80 -20.32
C ASP A 19 -17.85 3.18 -20.31
N SER A 20 -18.35 4.12 -19.51
CA SER A 20 -17.81 5.47 -19.35
C SER A 20 -16.90 5.63 -18.12
N ILE A 21 -16.46 4.54 -17.49
CA ILE A 21 -15.59 4.60 -16.32
C ILE A 21 -14.29 5.33 -16.65
N SER A 22 -13.91 6.30 -15.82
CA SER A 22 -12.66 7.04 -16.05
C SER A 22 -11.45 6.14 -15.82
N TYR A 23 -10.33 6.46 -16.47
CA TYR A 23 -9.06 5.79 -16.20
C TYR A 23 -8.67 5.83 -14.71
N HIS A 24 -8.91 6.98 -14.05
CA HIS A 24 -8.59 7.16 -12.64
C HIS A 24 -9.50 6.31 -11.73
N THR A 25 -10.80 6.24 -12.02
CA THR A 25 -11.74 5.37 -11.33
C THR A 25 -11.29 3.90 -11.47
N ALA A 26 -10.99 3.45 -12.69
CA ALA A 26 -10.51 2.09 -12.93
C ALA A 26 -9.17 1.79 -12.23
N ALA A 27 -8.24 2.75 -12.22
CA ALA A 27 -6.95 2.63 -11.54
C ALA A 27 -7.12 2.52 -10.02
N THR A 28 -8.00 3.31 -9.40
CA THR A 28 -8.30 3.24 -7.97
C THR A 28 -8.95 1.90 -7.62
N LEU A 29 -9.92 1.43 -8.41
CA LEU A 29 -10.54 0.12 -8.20
C LEU A 29 -9.49 -1.01 -8.27
N LYS A 30 -8.60 -0.96 -9.26
CA LYS A 30 -7.49 -1.90 -9.37
C LYS A 30 -6.56 -1.84 -8.15
N TRP A 31 -6.25 -0.64 -7.66
CA TRP A 31 -5.44 -0.44 -6.45
C TRP A 31 -6.10 -1.08 -5.23
N VAL A 32 -7.41 -0.90 -5.02
CA VAL A 32 -8.15 -1.55 -3.93
C VAL A 32 -8.04 -3.06 -4.03
N LEU A 33 -8.38 -3.64 -5.19
CA LEU A 33 -8.33 -5.10 -5.41
C LEU A 33 -6.93 -5.69 -5.19
N ARG A 34 -5.89 -4.96 -5.55
CA ARG A 34 -4.50 -5.39 -5.37
C ARG A 34 -4.11 -5.44 -3.90
N ASN A 35 -4.48 -4.42 -3.13
CA ASN A 35 -4.15 -4.33 -1.72
C ASN A 35 -4.99 -5.28 -0.86
N GLU A 36 -6.19 -5.65 -1.29
CA GLU A 36 -6.98 -6.70 -0.63
C GLU A 36 -6.21 -8.03 -0.47
N PHE A 37 -5.31 -8.37 -1.41
CA PHE A 37 -4.51 -9.59 -1.28
C PHE A 37 -3.63 -9.63 -0.04
N TYR A 38 -3.22 -8.46 0.47
CA TYR A 38 -2.51 -8.39 1.73
C TYR A 38 -3.34 -9.02 2.86
N PHE A 39 -4.65 -8.74 2.87
CA PHE A 39 -5.56 -9.25 3.88
C PHE A 39 -6.04 -10.67 3.63
N ASP A 40 -6.39 -11.00 2.37
CA ASP A 40 -6.87 -12.34 2.01
C ASP A 40 -5.87 -13.44 2.27
N TYR A 41 -4.59 -13.16 2.02
CA TYR A 41 -3.53 -14.12 2.26
C TYR A 41 -3.03 -14.06 3.71
N HIS A 42 -3.72 -13.32 4.59
CA HIS A 42 -3.37 -13.18 5.99
C HIS A 42 -1.91 -12.73 6.16
N LEU A 43 -1.45 -11.79 5.33
CA LEU A 43 -0.07 -11.32 5.37
C LEU A 43 0.18 -10.41 6.57
N GLN A 44 -0.87 -9.74 7.07
CA GLN A 44 -0.81 -8.99 8.32
C GLN A 44 -0.52 -9.88 9.53
N ASP A 45 -0.87 -11.17 9.45
CA ASP A 45 -0.70 -12.13 10.55
C ASP A 45 0.70 -12.79 10.54
N GLN A 46 1.58 -12.37 9.62
CA GLN A 46 2.96 -12.88 9.46
C GLN A 46 4.00 -11.74 9.50
N PRO A 47 4.05 -10.95 10.59
CA PRO A 47 4.91 -9.76 10.68
C PRO A 47 6.42 -10.07 10.61
N GLU A 48 6.81 -11.33 10.82
CA GLU A 48 8.18 -11.82 10.67
C GLU A 48 8.58 -12.10 9.21
N ARG A 49 7.60 -12.24 8.30
CA ARG A 49 7.83 -12.53 6.88
C ARG A 49 7.38 -11.41 5.95
N VAL A 50 6.43 -10.58 6.39
CA VAL A 50 5.87 -9.50 5.60
C VAL A 50 5.91 -8.20 6.38
N ARG A 51 6.46 -7.17 5.74
CA ARG A 51 6.42 -5.80 6.25
C ARG A 51 5.68 -4.90 5.26
N LEU A 52 4.55 -4.34 5.68
CA LEU A 52 3.89 -3.28 4.93
C LEU A 52 4.68 -1.97 5.12
N VAL A 53 4.84 -1.21 4.04
CA VAL A 53 5.61 0.03 4.01
C VAL A 53 4.74 1.11 3.37
N ARG A 54 4.48 2.18 4.13
CA ARG A 54 3.78 3.35 3.64
C ARG A 54 4.76 4.27 2.91
N TYR A 55 4.46 4.57 1.65
CA TYR A 55 5.36 5.33 0.79
C TYR A 55 5.62 6.74 1.34
N GLU A 56 4.57 7.41 1.82
CA GLU A 56 4.63 8.77 2.37
C GLU A 56 5.57 8.85 3.57
N ASP A 57 5.52 7.86 4.47
CA ASP A 57 6.40 7.79 5.63
C ASP A 57 7.84 7.55 5.19
N LEU A 58 8.03 6.63 4.23
CA LEU A 58 9.33 6.32 3.65
C LEU A 58 9.99 7.55 3.04
N VAL A 59 9.30 8.34 2.23
CA VAL A 59 9.93 9.52 1.62
C VAL A 59 10.00 10.73 2.55
N ALA A 60 9.16 10.79 3.59
CA ALA A 60 9.24 11.82 4.63
C ALA A 60 10.41 11.58 5.59
N ALA A 61 10.73 10.33 5.89
CA ALA A 61 11.80 9.93 6.81
C ALA A 61 12.62 8.75 6.26
N PRO A 62 13.34 8.93 5.13
CA PRO A 62 13.93 7.82 4.37
C PRO A 62 14.98 7.03 5.13
N GLU A 63 15.84 7.71 5.89
CA GLU A 63 16.88 7.01 6.64
C GLU A 63 16.30 6.09 7.72
N SER A 64 15.39 6.59 8.57
CA SER A 64 14.81 5.78 9.64
C SER A 64 13.95 4.64 9.10
N GLN A 65 13.15 4.91 8.06
CA GLN A 65 12.29 3.91 7.43
C GLN A 65 13.10 2.83 6.72
N MET A 66 14.18 3.20 6.01
CA MET A 66 15.04 2.22 5.36
C MET A 66 15.89 1.43 6.35
N ARG A 67 16.37 2.03 7.45
CA ARG A 67 17.03 1.27 8.52
C ARG A 67 16.11 0.19 9.09
N ALA A 68 14.86 0.54 9.39
CA ALA A 68 13.88 -0.41 9.89
C ALA A 68 13.55 -1.54 8.89
N LEU A 69 13.51 -1.22 7.59
CA LEU A 69 13.31 -2.21 6.53
C LEU A 69 14.54 -3.13 6.35
N PHE A 70 15.76 -2.57 6.38
CA PHE A 70 17.00 -3.34 6.28
C PHE A 70 17.17 -4.28 7.48
N ALA A 71 16.87 -3.80 8.69
CA ALA A 71 16.85 -4.63 9.89
C ALA A 71 15.82 -5.76 9.78
N PHE A 72 14.62 -5.49 9.25
CA PHE A 72 13.60 -6.52 9.01
C PHE A 72 14.08 -7.59 8.01
N LEU A 73 14.81 -7.18 6.97
CA LEU A 73 15.38 -8.08 5.98
C LEU A 73 16.65 -8.80 6.47
N GLY A 74 17.17 -8.46 7.64
CA GLY A 74 18.41 -9.02 8.18
C GLY A 74 19.67 -8.64 7.38
N ILE A 75 19.68 -7.46 6.76
CA ILE A 75 20.80 -6.99 5.93
C ILE A 75 21.35 -5.65 6.41
N HIS A 76 22.64 -5.39 6.13
CA HIS A 76 23.32 -4.17 6.57
C HIS A 76 22.87 -2.93 5.79
N PHE A 77 22.50 -1.87 6.50
CA PHE A 77 22.11 -0.59 5.92
C PHE A 77 23.33 0.28 5.52
N ASP A 78 23.33 0.76 4.27
CA ASP A 78 24.26 1.81 3.79
C ASP A 78 23.46 3.11 3.50
N PRO A 79 23.81 4.27 4.08
CA PRO A 79 23.19 5.55 3.80
C PRO A 79 23.10 5.93 2.30
N LYS A 80 23.95 5.37 1.44
CA LYS A 80 23.89 5.57 -0.01
C LYS A 80 22.55 5.13 -0.63
N PHE A 81 21.85 4.16 -0.03
CA PHE A 81 20.55 3.70 -0.54
C PHE A 81 19.45 4.75 -0.46
N VAL A 82 19.59 5.74 0.44
CA VAL A 82 18.60 6.82 0.61
C VAL A 82 19.04 8.16 0.02
N ALA A 83 20.29 8.26 -0.46
CA ALA A 83 20.91 9.52 -0.89
C ALA A 83 20.17 10.26 -2.02
N HIS A 84 19.37 9.54 -2.82
CA HIS A 84 18.61 10.11 -3.94
C HIS A 84 17.10 10.25 -3.66
N MET A 85 16.64 9.89 -2.47
CA MET A 85 15.23 9.99 -2.11
C MET A 85 14.87 11.46 -1.85
N ARG A 86 13.85 11.95 -2.55
CA ARG A 86 13.38 13.33 -2.42
C ARG A 86 11.98 13.37 -1.83
N THR A 87 11.84 14.15 -0.75
CA THR A 87 10.57 14.44 -0.05
C THR A 87 9.54 15.12 -0.95
N SER A 88 9.97 15.78 -2.04
CA SER A 88 9.12 16.47 -3.01
C SER A 88 8.20 15.56 -3.84
N SER A 89 8.26 14.24 -3.63
CA SER A 89 7.43 13.26 -4.33
C SER A 89 6.03 13.10 -3.71
N VAL A 90 5.81 13.70 -2.53
CA VAL A 90 4.56 13.63 -1.77
C VAL A 90 3.66 14.83 -2.11
N ARG A 91 2.34 14.59 -2.22
CA ARG A 91 1.29 15.61 -2.48
C ARG A 91 1.43 16.31 -3.84
N LYS A 92 1.11 15.60 -4.92
CA LYS A 92 0.67 16.27 -6.16
C LYS A 92 -0.80 16.67 -5.97
N ALA A 93 -1.05 17.98 -6.00
CA ALA A 93 -2.26 18.61 -5.48
C ALA A 93 -3.55 18.32 -6.28
N ASP A 94 -3.47 17.78 -7.48
CA ASP A 94 -4.62 17.57 -8.36
C ASP A 94 -4.82 16.08 -8.63
N PHE A 95 -5.47 15.38 -7.70
CA PHE A 95 -6.01 14.06 -8.03
C PHE A 95 -7.32 14.25 -8.81
N PRO A 96 -7.46 13.65 -10.01
CA PRO A 96 -8.67 13.81 -10.82
C PRO A 96 -9.90 13.26 -10.11
N THR A 97 -11.08 13.81 -10.43
CA THR A 97 -12.35 13.32 -9.92
C THR A 97 -12.57 11.88 -10.35
N ILE A 98 -12.95 11.03 -9.39
CA ILE A 98 -13.37 9.64 -9.60
C ILE A 98 -14.77 9.42 -9.03
N ASP A 99 -15.39 8.31 -9.41
CA ASP A 99 -16.73 7.92 -8.98
C ASP A 99 -16.80 7.79 -7.46
N ALA A 100 -17.85 8.34 -6.85
CA ALA A 100 -18.00 8.41 -5.39
C ALA A 100 -17.94 7.04 -4.71
N ALA A 101 -18.51 6.00 -5.32
CA ALA A 101 -18.47 4.64 -4.79
C ALA A 101 -17.03 4.08 -4.76
N VAL A 102 -16.23 4.36 -5.80
CA VAL A 102 -14.83 3.91 -5.87
C VAL A 102 -13.93 4.76 -4.98
N GLN A 103 -14.22 6.06 -4.83
CA GLN A 103 -13.56 6.91 -3.84
C GLN A 103 -13.73 6.35 -2.42
N ALA A 104 -14.97 6.01 -2.04
CA ALA A 104 -15.26 5.45 -0.72
C ALA A 104 -14.52 4.11 -0.48
N LEU A 105 -14.41 3.26 -1.50
CA LEU A 105 -13.61 2.02 -1.42
C LEU A 105 -12.11 2.31 -1.27
N GLY A 106 -11.60 3.29 -2.02
CA GLY A 106 -10.21 3.75 -1.91
C GLY A 106 -9.89 4.25 -0.50
N ASP A 107 -10.73 5.13 0.04
CA ASP A 107 -10.57 5.70 1.37
C ASP A 107 -10.65 4.63 2.47
N ALA A 108 -11.60 3.69 2.36
CA ALA A 108 -11.73 2.58 3.30
C ALA A 108 -10.51 1.65 3.28
N MET A 109 -10.01 1.31 2.09
CA MET A 109 -8.80 0.49 1.94
C MET A 109 -7.57 1.21 2.49
N LEU A 110 -7.42 2.51 2.21
CA LEU A 110 -6.30 3.31 2.73
C LEU A 110 -6.32 3.34 4.26
N ALA A 111 -7.48 3.62 4.87
CA ALA A 111 -7.64 3.61 6.32
C ALA A 111 -7.30 2.23 6.93
N ARG A 112 -7.68 1.14 6.25
CA ARG A 112 -7.36 -0.23 6.69
C ARG A 112 -5.86 -0.53 6.61
N LEU A 113 -5.18 -0.09 5.55
CA LEU A 113 -3.73 -0.20 5.41
C LEU A 113 -2.99 0.63 6.46
N ASP A 114 -3.43 1.87 6.70
CA ASP A 114 -2.86 2.75 7.73
C ASP A 114 -2.99 2.13 9.14
N ALA A 115 -4.15 1.52 9.44
CA ALA A 115 -4.34 0.78 10.68
C ALA A 115 -3.42 -0.44 10.79
N ALA A 116 -3.20 -1.16 9.68
CA ALA A 116 -2.26 -2.28 9.65
C ALA A 116 -0.83 -1.82 9.92
N VAL A 117 -0.38 -0.72 9.28
CA VAL A 117 0.94 -0.12 9.55
C VAL A 117 1.09 0.28 11.02
N ALA A 118 0.06 0.89 11.62
CA ALA A 118 0.10 1.33 13.02
C ALA A 118 0.19 0.18 14.03
N THR A 119 -0.26 -1.03 13.67
CA THR A 119 -0.25 -2.22 14.53
C THR A 119 0.93 -3.15 14.27
N GLN A 120 1.75 -2.89 13.24
CA GLN A 120 2.94 -3.66 12.97
C GLN A 120 3.98 -3.50 14.10
N PRO A 121 4.66 -4.58 14.50
CA PRO A 121 5.70 -4.50 15.52
C PRO A 121 6.86 -3.63 15.03
N ALA A 122 7.40 -2.82 15.94
CA ALA A 122 8.63 -2.09 15.70
C ALA A 122 9.75 -3.10 15.40
N THR A 123 10.58 -2.82 14.39
CA THR A 123 11.76 -3.65 14.14
C THR A 123 12.70 -3.46 15.32
N THR A 124 12.81 -4.47 16.17
CA THR A 124 13.81 -4.47 17.23
C THR A 124 15.16 -4.68 16.55
N GLU A 125 16.10 -3.77 16.74
CA GLU A 125 17.46 -3.93 16.24
C GLU A 125 18.04 -5.20 16.86
N GLY A 126 18.21 -6.23 16.03
CA GLY A 126 18.98 -7.40 16.39
C GLY A 126 20.44 -7.00 16.52
N VAL A 127 20.98 -7.21 17.73
CA VAL A 127 22.37 -7.03 18.18
C VAL A 127 23.38 -7.59 17.19
#